data_AF-A0A535C562-F1
#
_entry.id   AF-A0A535C562-F1
#
_cell.length_a   1.000
_cell.length_b   1.000
_cell.length_c   1.000
_cell.angle_alpha   90.00
_cell.angle_beta   90.00
_cell.angle_gamma   90.00
#
_symmetry.space_group_name_H-M   'P 1'
#
loop_
_entity.id
_entity.type
_entity.pdbx_description
1 polymer ?
#
loop_
_entity_poly.entity_id
_entity_poly.type
_entity_poly.pdbx_seq_one_letter_code
_entity_poly.pdbx_strand_id
1 'polypeptide(L)' 'MSGNLHVGIAALGAALAVGWIGAKAAEAVGRNPGSATPVMVQSILAIAFAEAIVFYTLFLVK' A
#
# COMPACT_ATOMS: atom_id res chain seq x y z
N MET A 1 17.41 24.09 -4.01
CA MET A 1 16.79 22.95 -3.29
C MET A 1 15.28 23.11 -3.38
N SER A 2 14.66 22.72 -4.49
CA SER A 2 13.20 22.57 -4.55
C SER A 2 12.84 21.35 -3.70
N GLY A 3 12.18 21.58 -2.57
CA GLY A 3 11.97 20.54 -1.56
C GLY A 3 11.04 19.43 -2.07
N ASN A 4 11.57 18.22 -2.26
CA ASN A 4 10.82 16.98 -2.51
C ASN A 4 10.11 16.47 -1.24
N LEU A 5 9.71 17.36 -0.33
CA LEU A 5 9.06 16.98 0.94
C LEU A 5 7.72 16.30 0.69
N HIS A 6 6.97 16.76 -0.31
CA HIS A 6 5.70 16.16 -0.73
C HIS A 6 5.91 14.72 -1.24
N VAL A 7 6.96 14.48 -2.03
CA VAL A 7 7.39 13.14 -2.48
C VAL A 7 7.74 12.25 -1.29
N GLY A 8 8.53 12.77 -0.34
CA GLY A 8 8.94 12.02 0.86
C GLY A 8 7.75 11.63 1.75
N ILE A 9 6.80 12.55 1.95
CA ILE A 9 5.57 12.28 2.73
C ILE A 9 4.70 11.25 2.01
N ALA A 10 4.54 11.36 0.68
CA ALA A 10 3.75 10.41 -0.08
C ALA A 10 4.37 9.01 -0.08
N ALA A 11 5.69 8.90 -0.24
CA ALA A 11 6.41 7.62 -0.17
C ALA A 11 6.28 6.98 1.22
N LEU A 12 6.36 7.77 2.30
CA LEU A 12 6.14 7.29 3.67
C LEU A 12 4.71 6.77 3.85
N GLY A 13 3.71 7.51 3.36
CA GLY A 13 2.31 7.08 3.36
C GLY A 13 2.10 5.76 2.63
N ALA A 14 2.74 5.59 1.47
CA ALA A 14 2.71 4.34 0.69
C ALA A 14 3.26 3.16 1.52
N ALA A 15 4.45 3.32 2.09
CA ALA A 15 5.12 2.26 2.85
C ALA A 15 4.29 1.82 4.06
N LEU A 16 3.69 2.78 4.77
CA LEU A 16 2.81 2.48 5.90
C LEU A 16 1.52 1.76 5.47
N ALA A 17 0.89 2.19 4.37
CA ALA A 17 -0.31 1.54 3.85
C ALA A 17 -0.03 0.10 3.42
N VAL A 18 1.03 -0.13 2.64
CA VAL A 18 1.43 -1.46 2.18
C VAL A 18 1.77 -2.36 3.35
N GLY A 19 2.57 -1.88 4.31
CA GLY A 19 2.93 -2.62 5.52
C GLY A 19 1.71 -3.01 6.35
N TRP A 20 0.74 -2.09 6.51
CA TRP A 20 -0.49 -2.36 7.26
C TRP A 20 -1.38 -3.39 6.58
N ILE A 21 -1.58 -3.27 5.26
CA ILE A 21 -2.37 -4.22 4.47
C ILE A 21 -1.74 -5.62 4.57
N GLY A 22 -0.42 -5.72 4.37
CA GLY A 22 0.31 -6.99 4.46
C GLY A 22 0.21 -7.64 5.85
N ALA A 23 0.35 -6.85 6.92
CA ALA A 23 0.21 -7.35 8.29
C ALA A 23 -1.21 -7.90 8.55
N LYS A 24 -2.26 -7.18 8.13
CA LYS A 24 -3.64 -7.63 8.30
C LYS A 24 -4.01 -8.82 7.42
N ALA A 25 -3.42 -8.90 6.23
CA ALA A 25 -3.52 -10.08 5.38
C ALA A 25 -2.91 -11.31 6.07
N ALA A 26 -1.69 -11.17 6.62
CA ALA A 26 -1.02 -12.27 7.33
C ALA A 26 -1.80 -12.72 8.58
N GLU A 27 -2.33 -11.78 9.37
CA GLU A 27 -3.21 -12.11 10.51
C GLU A 27 -4.47 -12.86 10.05
N ALA A 28 -5.12 -12.41 8.98
CA ALA A 28 -6.34 -13.04 8.46
C ALA A 28 -6.08 -14.46 7.96
N VAL A 29 -5.00 -14.67 7.21
CA VAL A 29 -4.58 -16.01 6.75
C VAL A 29 -4.18 -16.89 7.92
N GLY A 30 -3.46 -16.36 8.91
CA GLY A 30 -3.10 -17.10 10.12
C GLY A 30 -4.32 -17.57 10.92
N ARG A 31 -5.38 -16.76 11.00
CA ARG A 31 -6.65 -17.14 11.64
C ARG A 31 -7.48 -18.13 10.82
N ASN A 32 -7.40 -18.06 9.49
CA ASN A 32 -8.14 -18.94 8.60
C ASN A 32 -7.28 -19.34 7.37
N PRO A 33 -6.46 -20.40 7.48
CA PRO A 33 -5.52 -20.79 6.42
C PRO A 33 -6.19 -21.10 5.08
N GLY A 34 -7.45 -21.58 5.08
CA GLY A 34 -8.22 -21.86 3.87
C GLY A 34 -8.55 -20.62 3.02
N SER A 35 -8.35 -19.40 3.57
CA SER A 35 -8.60 -18.13 2.87
C SER A 35 -7.36 -17.48 2.27
N ALA A 36 -6.21 -18.16 2.26
CA ALA A 36 -4.93 -17.61 1.79
C ALA A 36 -5.00 -16.94 0.41
N THR A 37 -5.59 -17.64 -0.58
CA THR A 37 -5.66 -17.11 -1.95
C THR A 37 -6.62 -15.93 -2.08
N PRO A 38 -7.88 -15.99 -1.61
CA PRO A 38 -8.78 -14.83 -1.63
C PRO A 38 -8.20 -13.59 -0.92
N VAL A 39 -7.59 -13.78 0.26
CA VAL A 39 -6.98 -12.68 1.02
C VAL A 39 -5.79 -12.09 0.28
N MET A 40 -4.94 -12.92 -0.34
CA MET A 40 -3.82 -12.44 -1.17
C MET A 40 -4.31 -11.59 -2.35
N VAL A 41 -5.32 -12.05 -3.08
CA VAL A 41 -5.88 -11.30 -4.23
C VAL A 41 -6.46 -9.95 -3.78
N GLN A 42 -7.26 -9.94 -2.71
CA GLN A 42 -7.81 -8.71 -2.15
C GLN A 42 -6.69 -7.74 -1.71
N SER A 43 -5.64 -8.27 -1.07
CA SER A 43 -4.54 -7.46 -0.55
C SER A 43 -3.72 -6.82 -1.66
N ILE A 44 -3.47 -7.54 -2.76
CA ILE A 44 -2.79 -6.99 -3.95
C ILE A 44 -3.60 -5.83 -4.55
N LEU A 45 -4.92 -6.00 -4.69
CA LEU A 45 -5.78 -4.92 -5.19
C LEU A 45 -5.77 -3.70 -4.28
N ALA A 46 -5.84 -3.90 -2.96
CA ALA A 46 -5.78 -2.81 -1.98
C ALA A 46 -4.43 -2.08 -2.00
N ILE A 47 -3.32 -2.81 -2.11
CA ILE A 47 -1.97 -2.24 -2.25
C ILE A 47 -1.87 -1.42 -3.54
N ALA A 48 -2.35 -1.96 -4.66
CA ALA A 48 -2.34 -1.25 -5.93
C ALA A 48 -3.13 0.07 -5.87
N PHE A 49 -4.29 0.09 -5.19
CA PHE A 49 -5.04 1.32 -4.97
C PHE A 49 -4.29 2.32 -4.05
N ALA A 50 -3.66 1.83 -2.98
CA ALA A 50 -2.87 2.67 -2.09
C ALA A 50 -1.68 3.33 -2.81
N GLU A 51 -0.98 2.57 -3.66
CA GLU A 51 0.14 3.06 -4.46
C GLU A 51 -0.30 4.00 -5.59
N ALA A 52 -1.48 3.79 -6.19
CA ALA A 52 -1.99 4.66 -7.25
C ALA A 52 -2.17 6.12 -6.78
N ILE A 53 -2.59 6.32 -5.52
CA ILE A 53 -2.73 7.66 -4.92
C ILE A 53 -1.36 8.36 -4.85
N VAL A 54 -0.32 7.61 -4.49
CA VAL A 54 1.06 8.11 -4.37
C VAL A 54 1.65 8.38 -5.75
N PHE A 55 1.30 7.57 -6.75
CA PHE A 55 1.71 7.79 -8.13
C PHE A 55 1.27 9.17 -8.67
N TYR A 56 0.09 9.66 -8.29
CA TYR A 56 -0.35 11.02 -8.63
C TYR A 56 0.58 12.09 -8.05
N THR A 57 1.00 11.93 -6.80
CA THR A 57 1.90 12.90 -6.14
C THR A 57 3.32 12.88 -6.71
N LEU A 58 3.78 11.75 -7.24
CA LEU A 58 5.11 11.59 -7.82
C LEU A 58 5.20 12.08 -9.27
N PHE A 59 4.16 11.85 -10.08
CA PHE A 59 4.24 12.01 -11.53
C PHE A 59 3.29 13.05 -12.12
N LEU A 60 2.21 13.41 -11.41
CA LEU A 60 1.22 14.39 -11.90
C LEU A 60 1.35 15.77 -11.26
N VAL A 61 2.03 15.89 -10.13
CA VAL A 61 2.39 17.19 -9.54
C VAL A 61 3.62 17.72 -10.28
N LYS A 62 3.39 18.65 -11.22
CA LYS A 62 4.42 19.39 -11.96
C LYS A 62 4.42 20.85 -11.55
#